data_AF-A0A2V6PDP5-F1
#
_entry.id   AF-A0A2V6PDP5-F1
#
_cell.length_a   1.000
_cell.length_b   1.000
_cell.length_c   1.000
_cell.angle_alpha   90.00
_cell.angle_beta   90.00
_cell.angle_gamma   90.00
#
_symmetry.space_group_name_H-M   'P 1'
#
loop_
_entity.id
_entity.type
_entity.pdbx_description
1 polymer ?
#
loop_
_entity_poly.entity_id
_entity_poly.type
_entity_poly.pdbx_seq_one_letter_code
_entity_poly.pdbx_strand_id
1 'polypeptide(L)'
;MNHPTREEWMSYFYDELTAEEHGHLAAHLAVCPDCKARVSEWRTTRENLDAWRLPAKQARVALARPLLKWAAAAAIVLAAGFGAGRLTSATADLAKIRAGIEPQIRQQLRQEFAQRFRDELEKSASATLAASTEQTRQLLAEFAKAVEVKRTEDYQAFNAALDKLESQRLADFVALKKDVDTMAVLTDAGLRRAEQQLVQLADYTQPANSSNSPQH
;
A
#
# COMPACT_ATOMS: atom_id res chain seq x y z
N MET A 1 -23.35 -14.49 -20.86
CA MET A 1 -23.26 -13.30 -21.72
C MET A 1 -22.04 -12.51 -21.28
N ASN A 2 -21.26 -11.94 -22.19
CA ASN A 2 -20.14 -11.07 -21.79
C ASN A 2 -20.72 -9.75 -21.27
N HIS A 3 -20.37 -9.40 -20.03
CA HIS A 3 -20.79 -8.14 -19.42
C HIS A 3 -19.75 -7.07 -19.74
N PRO A 4 -20.17 -5.84 -20.11
CA PRO A 4 -19.26 -4.73 -20.26
C PRO A 4 -18.50 -4.46 -18.96
N THR A 5 -17.25 -4.08 -19.11
CA THR A 5 -16.32 -3.76 -18.03
C THR A 5 -16.75 -2.49 -17.30
N ARG A 6 -16.19 -2.27 -16.11
CA ARG A 6 -16.47 -1.07 -15.31
C ARG A 6 -16.03 0.21 -16.03
N GLU A 7 -14.92 0.16 -16.76
CA GLU A 7 -14.36 1.31 -17.49
C GLU A 7 -15.32 1.76 -18.62
N GLU A 8 -15.85 0.82 -19.39
CA GLU A 8 -16.84 1.10 -20.45
C GLU A 8 -18.11 1.75 -19.88
N TRP A 9 -18.58 1.30 -18.71
CA TRP A 9 -19.70 1.95 -18.03
C TRP A 9 -19.36 3.37 -17.57
N MET A 10 -18.14 3.62 -17.08
CA MET A 10 -17.74 4.97 -16.69
C MET A 10 -17.72 5.92 -17.89
N SER A 11 -17.15 5.50 -19.03
CA SER A 11 -17.19 6.30 -20.26
C SER A 11 -18.62 6.56 -20.74
N TYR A 12 -19.53 5.60 -20.57
CA TYR A 12 -20.96 5.78 -20.82
C TYR A 12 -21.62 6.82 -19.89
N PHE A 13 -21.21 6.91 -18.62
CA PHE A 13 -21.75 7.89 -17.66
C PHE A 13 -21.26 9.32 -17.87
N TYR A 14 -20.08 9.48 -18.45
CA TYR A 14 -19.44 10.77 -18.72
C TYR A 14 -19.61 11.26 -20.16
N ASP A 15 -20.44 10.58 -20.97
CA ASP A 15 -20.67 10.88 -22.39
C ASP A 15 -19.37 10.93 -23.23
N GLU A 16 -18.39 10.10 -22.87
CA GLU A 16 -17.07 10.03 -23.54
C GLU A 16 -17.06 9.04 -24.72
N LEU A 17 -18.18 8.34 -24.95
CA LEU A 17 -18.32 7.32 -25.99
C LEU A 17 -18.87 7.91 -27.30
N THR A 18 -18.60 7.22 -28.40
CA THR A 18 -19.25 7.51 -29.68
C THR A 18 -20.75 7.17 -29.63
N ALA A 19 -21.54 7.74 -30.54
CA ALA A 19 -22.99 7.49 -30.61
C ALA A 19 -23.33 6.00 -30.82
N GLU A 20 -22.49 5.26 -31.56
CA GLU A 20 -22.67 3.82 -31.81
C GLU A 20 -22.42 2.99 -30.56
N GLU A 21 -21.33 3.25 -29.83
CA GLU A 21 -20.97 2.56 -28.59
C GLU A 21 -21.99 2.81 -27.47
N HIS A 22 -22.46 4.06 -27.37
CA HIS A 22 -23.51 4.42 -26.43
C HIS A 22 -24.82 3.67 -26.74
N GLY A 23 -25.17 3.53 -28.03
CA GLY A 23 -26.31 2.73 -28.48
C GLY A 23 -26.19 1.24 -28.13
N HIS A 24 -25.01 0.66 -28.30
CA HIS A 24 -24.74 -0.75 -27.96
C HIS A 24 -24.89 -1.01 -26.45
N LEU A 25 -24.33 -0.14 -25.60
CA LEU A 25 -24.46 -0.27 -24.15
C LEU A 25 -25.90 -0.03 -23.66
N ALA A 26 -26.62 0.92 -24.27
CA ALA A 26 -28.04 1.13 -23.99
C ALA A 26 -28.89 -0.10 -24.36
N ALA A 27 -28.61 -0.73 -25.51
CA ALA A 27 -29.26 -1.98 -25.91
C ALA A 27 -28.94 -3.12 -24.93
N HIS A 28 -27.69 -3.20 -24.45
CA HIS A 28 -27.30 -4.18 -23.43
C HIS A 28 -28.08 -4.00 -22.11
N LEU A 29 -28.30 -2.77 -21.67
CA LEU A 29 -29.11 -2.47 -20.47
C LEU A 29 -30.58 -2.84 -20.62
N ALA A 30 -31.11 -2.85 -21.84
CA ALA A 30 -32.48 -3.28 -22.10
C ALA A 30 -32.66 -4.80 -21.93
N VAL A 31 -31.59 -5.57 -22.14
CA VAL A 31 -31.63 -7.05 -22.17
C VAL A 31 -31.08 -7.68 -20.88
N CYS A 32 -30.06 -7.09 -20.24
CA CYS A 32 -29.39 -7.68 -19.10
C CYS A 32 -29.83 -7.07 -17.75
N PRO A 33 -30.58 -7.81 -16.89
CA PRO A 33 -31.05 -7.31 -15.60
C PRO A 33 -29.91 -7.03 -14.61
N ASP A 34 -28.84 -7.81 -14.63
CA ASP A 34 -27.70 -7.65 -13.71
C ASP A 34 -26.90 -6.37 -13.97
N CYS A 35 -26.70 -6.04 -15.25
CA CYS A 35 -26.08 -4.76 -15.64
C CYS A 35 -27.01 -3.59 -15.32
N LYS A 36 -28.32 -3.75 -15.54
CA LYS A 36 -29.32 -2.73 -15.20
C LYS A 36 -29.33 -2.42 -13.70
N ALA A 37 -29.28 -3.44 -12.85
CA ALA A 37 -29.23 -3.26 -11.39
C ALA A 37 -27.99 -2.42 -10.98
N ARG A 38 -26.79 -2.81 -11.43
CA ARG A 38 -25.54 -2.11 -11.12
C ARG A 38 -25.53 -0.65 -11.60
N VAL A 39 -25.97 -0.41 -12.83
CA VAL A 39 -26.03 0.96 -13.39
C VAL A 39 -27.06 1.82 -12.64
N SER A 40 -28.18 1.24 -12.21
CA SER A 40 -29.19 1.98 -11.42
C SER A 40 -28.71 2.36 -10.01
N GLU A 41 -27.92 1.50 -9.36
CA GLU A 41 -27.29 1.79 -8.08
C GLU A 41 -26.33 2.98 -8.19
N TRP A 42 -25.51 3.01 -9.24
CA TRP A 42 -24.59 4.13 -9.49
C TRP A 42 -25.33 5.43 -9.81
N ARG A 43 -26.41 5.39 -10.60
CA ARG A 43 -27.27 6.57 -10.84
C ARG A 43 -27.84 7.13 -9.55
N THR A 44 -28.38 6.25 -8.70
CA THR A 44 -28.95 6.64 -7.40
C THR A 44 -27.89 7.26 -6.49
N THR A 45 -26.69 6.69 -6.47
CA THR A 45 -25.55 7.25 -5.71
C THR A 45 -25.20 8.65 -6.21
N ARG A 46 -25.17 8.87 -7.52
CA ARG A 46 -24.89 10.19 -8.11
C ARG A 46 -25.96 11.21 -7.75
N GLU A 47 -27.24 10.85 -7.86
CA GLU A 47 -28.35 11.74 -7.47
C GLU A 47 -28.30 12.13 -5.98
N ASN A 48 -27.95 11.19 -5.10
CA ASN A 48 -27.77 11.48 -3.68
C ASN A 48 -26.61 12.44 -3.41
N LEU A 49 -25.51 12.31 -4.17
CA LEU A 49 -24.37 13.22 -4.09
C LEU A 49 -24.71 14.60 -4.65
N ASP A 50 -25.45 14.68 -5.75
CA ASP A 50 -25.92 15.94 -6.33
C ASP A 50 -26.91 16.67 -5.39
N ALA A 51 -27.73 15.91 -4.65
CA ALA A 51 -28.62 16.45 -3.64
C ALA A 51 -27.90 16.96 -2.39
N TRP A 52 -26.62 16.58 -2.20
CA TRP A 52 -25.81 17.04 -1.07
C TRP A 52 -25.44 18.51 -1.25
N ARG A 53 -26.30 19.40 -0.74
CA ARG A 53 -25.95 20.83 -0.59
C ARG A 53 -25.03 20.99 0.61
N LEU A 54 -23.84 21.54 0.38
CA LEU A 54 -22.97 22.01 1.44
C LEU A 54 -23.78 22.94 2.37
N PRO A 55 -23.70 22.77 3.70
CA PRO A 55 -24.38 23.67 4.61
C PRO A 55 -23.88 25.09 4.33
N ALA A 56 -24.77 25.93 3.79
CA ALA A 56 -24.47 27.34 3.60
C ALA A 56 -24.08 27.88 4.97
N LYS A 57 -22.87 28.40 5.08
CA LYS A 57 -22.31 28.96 6.30
C LYS A 57 -23.23 30.11 6.72
N GLN A 58 -24.20 29.83 7.59
CA GLN A 58 -25.12 30.84 8.10
C GLN A 58 -24.28 31.83 8.90
N ALA A 59 -23.99 32.99 8.31
CA ALA A 59 -23.45 34.12 9.03
C ALA A 59 -24.49 34.51 10.08
N ARG A 60 -24.23 34.14 11.34
CA ARG A 60 -25.02 34.63 12.47
C ARG A 60 -24.77 36.13 12.57
N VAL A 61 -25.62 36.93 11.93
CA VAL A 61 -25.70 38.35 12.19
C VAL A 61 -26.41 38.50 13.53
N ALA A 62 -25.60 38.59 14.60
CA ALA A 62 -26.09 38.98 15.91
C ALA A 62 -26.59 40.43 15.81
N LEU A 63 -27.89 40.61 15.75
CA LEU A 63 -28.51 41.93 15.72
C LEU A 63 -28.37 42.57 17.11
N ALA A 64 -27.28 43.32 17.31
CA ALA A 64 -27.07 44.12 18.52
C ALA A 64 -28.11 45.26 18.53
N ARG A 65 -29.03 45.19 19.49
CA ARG A 65 -30.17 46.13 19.65
C ARG A 65 -29.85 47.59 20.05
N PRO A 66 -28.64 48.07 20.42
CA PRO A 66 -28.47 49.49 20.73
C PRO A 66 -28.21 50.37 19.49
N LEU A 67 -27.99 49.78 18.32
CA LEU A 67 -27.69 50.53 17.09
C LEU A 67 -28.92 51.09 16.36
N LEU A 68 -30.15 50.74 16.76
CA LEU A 68 -31.36 51.19 16.06
C LEU A 68 -31.57 52.72 16.11
N LYS A 69 -31.13 53.37 17.18
CA LYS A 69 -31.26 54.84 17.34
C LYS A 69 -30.29 55.59 16.43
N TRP A 70 -29.08 55.05 16.28
CA TRP A 70 -28.11 55.58 15.32
C TRP A 70 -28.49 55.23 13.89
N ALA A 71 -29.14 54.08 13.66
CA ALA A 71 -29.65 53.70 12.35
C ALA A 71 -30.74 54.66 11.85
N ALA A 72 -31.61 55.17 12.71
CA ALA A 72 -32.61 56.17 12.31
C ALA A 72 -31.97 57.52 11.94
N ALA A 73 -31.01 58.01 12.73
CA ALA A 73 -30.27 59.23 12.41
C ALA A 73 -29.45 59.07 11.12
N ALA A 74 -28.75 57.93 10.96
CA ALA A 74 -28.04 57.59 9.74
C ALA A 74 -29.00 57.45 8.56
N ALA A 75 -30.19 56.88 8.73
CA ALA A 75 -31.20 56.77 7.67
C ALA A 75 -31.73 58.13 7.22
N ILE A 76 -31.91 59.10 8.14
CA ILE A 76 -32.32 60.46 7.78
C ILE A 76 -31.19 61.19 7.05
N VAL A 77 -29.95 61.09 7.54
CA VAL A 77 -28.78 61.69 6.87
C VAL A 77 -28.53 61.04 5.51
N LEU A 78 -28.70 59.72 5.39
CA LEU A 78 -28.60 58.99 4.13
C LEU A 78 -29.78 59.33 3.21
N ALA A 79 -31.00 59.48 3.70
CA ALA A 79 -32.15 59.85 2.87
C ALA A 79 -32.07 61.30 2.38
N ALA A 80 -31.60 62.22 3.23
CA ALA A 80 -31.34 63.61 2.85
C ALA A 80 -30.16 63.71 1.88
N GLY A 81 -29.06 62.98 2.15
CA GLY A 81 -27.90 62.90 1.26
C GLY A 81 -28.20 62.20 -0.07
N PHE A 82 -29.06 61.18 -0.09
CA PHE A 82 -29.50 60.48 -1.29
C PHE A 82 -30.52 61.29 -2.09
N GLY A 83 -31.44 61.99 -1.41
CA GLY A 83 -32.41 62.88 -2.04
C GLY A 83 -31.74 64.10 -2.68
N ALA A 84 -30.82 64.74 -1.96
CA ALA A 84 -29.98 65.81 -2.51
C ALA A 84 -29.06 65.28 -3.60
N GLY A 85 -28.40 64.13 -3.36
CA GLY A 85 -27.49 63.49 -4.32
C GLY A 85 -28.15 63.11 -5.65
N ARG A 86 -29.44 62.74 -5.65
CA ARG A 86 -30.18 62.43 -6.89
C ARG A 86 -30.67 63.67 -7.65
N LEU A 87 -30.90 64.78 -6.94
CA LEU A 87 -31.33 66.04 -7.54
C LEU A 87 -30.14 66.90 -8.01
N THR A 88 -28.97 66.75 -7.38
CA THR A 88 -27.72 67.40 -7.78
C THR A 88 -26.79 66.50 -8.58
N SER A 89 -27.12 65.21 -8.77
CA SER A 89 -26.53 64.42 -9.84
C SER A 89 -27.09 64.92 -11.17
N ALA A 90 -26.61 66.09 -11.60
CA ALA A 90 -26.24 66.23 -12.99
C ALA A 90 -25.49 64.95 -13.38
N THR A 91 -25.72 64.46 -14.58
CA THR A 91 -24.99 63.37 -15.24
C THR A 91 -23.52 63.75 -15.41
N ALA A 92 -22.83 64.00 -14.30
CA ALA A 92 -21.40 64.19 -14.19
C ALA A 92 -20.77 62.82 -14.44
N ASP A 93 -20.80 62.46 -15.71
CA ASP A 93 -19.84 61.61 -16.39
C ASP A 93 -19.48 60.34 -15.60
N LEU A 94 -20.51 59.63 -15.13
CA LEU A 94 -20.40 58.24 -14.65
C LEU A 94 -19.64 57.38 -15.68
N ALA A 95 -19.76 57.71 -16.96
CA ALA A 95 -18.96 57.13 -18.04
C ALA A 95 -17.46 57.43 -17.90
N LYS A 96 -17.03 58.68 -17.66
CA LYS A 96 -15.62 59.01 -17.39
C LYS A 96 -15.09 58.42 -16.09
N ILE A 97 -15.87 58.45 -15.02
CA ILE A 97 -15.46 57.90 -13.72
C ILE A 97 -15.31 56.37 -13.84
N ARG A 98 -16.25 55.70 -14.51
CA ARG A 98 -16.17 54.26 -14.81
C ARG A 98 -15.00 53.93 -15.73
N ALA A 99 -14.75 54.74 -16.76
CA ALA A 99 -13.62 54.56 -17.67
C ALA A 99 -12.26 54.70 -16.97
N GLY A 100 -12.15 55.53 -15.93
CA GLY A 100 -10.92 55.68 -15.13
C GLY A 100 -10.73 54.61 -14.06
N ILE A 101 -11.81 54.18 -13.39
CA ILE A 101 -11.73 53.33 -12.19
C ILE A 101 -11.77 51.83 -12.53
N GLU A 102 -12.52 51.42 -13.55
CA GLU A 102 -12.65 50.01 -13.93
C GLU A 102 -11.31 49.31 -14.28
N PRO A 103 -10.36 49.94 -15.00
CA PRO A 103 -9.06 49.30 -15.26
C PRO A 103 -8.22 49.15 -13.99
N GLN A 104 -8.24 50.14 -13.08
CA GLN A 104 -7.50 50.08 -11.81
C GLN A 104 -8.06 49.00 -10.89
N ILE A 105 -9.39 48.93 -10.72
CA ILE A 105 -10.03 47.89 -9.91
C ILE A 105 -9.76 46.51 -10.50
N ARG A 106 -9.83 46.34 -11.83
CA ARG A 106 -9.48 45.05 -12.47
C ARG A 106 -8.03 44.66 -12.24
N GLN A 107 -7.09 45.61 -12.29
CA GLN A 107 -5.69 45.34 -12.02
C GLN A 107 -5.46 44.94 -10.57
N GLN A 108 -6.05 45.67 -9.63
CA GLN A 108 -5.90 45.43 -8.20
C GLN A 108 -6.53 44.09 -7.79
N LEU A 109 -7.74 43.79 -8.31
CA LEU A 109 -8.38 42.48 -8.12
C LEU A 109 -7.55 41.36 -8.71
N ARG A 110 -6.99 41.51 -9.93
CA ARG A 110 -6.12 40.48 -10.51
C ARG A 110 -4.88 40.24 -9.67
N GLN A 111 -4.28 41.30 -9.12
CA GLN A 111 -3.12 41.18 -8.26
C GLN A 111 -3.47 40.46 -6.96
N GLU A 112 -4.50 40.90 -6.23
CA GLU A 112 -4.92 40.27 -4.98
C GLU A 112 -5.34 38.82 -5.19
N PHE A 113 -6.05 38.52 -6.28
CA PHE A 113 -6.46 37.15 -6.60
C PHE A 113 -5.26 36.28 -6.94
N ALA A 114 -4.33 36.76 -7.77
CA ALA A 114 -3.10 36.02 -8.10
C ALA A 114 -2.20 35.83 -6.88
N GLN A 115 -2.25 36.73 -5.90
CA GLN A 115 -1.49 36.63 -4.67
C GLN A 115 -2.11 35.59 -3.74
N ARG A 116 -3.41 35.67 -3.46
CA ARG A 116 -4.11 34.65 -2.64
C ARG A 116 -4.07 33.26 -3.25
N PHE A 117 -4.15 33.17 -4.58
CA PHE A 117 -4.09 31.87 -5.25
C PHE A 117 -2.69 31.24 -5.13
N ARG A 118 -1.63 32.07 -5.21
CA ARG A 118 -0.26 31.61 -4.96
C ARG A 118 -0.05 31.18 -3.52
N ASP A 119 -0.54 31.95 -2.55
CA ASP A 119 -0.43 31.60 -1.13
C ASP A 119 -1.13 30.27 -0.81
N GLU A 120 -2.34 30.04 -1.33
CA GLU A 120 -3.08 28.80 -1.09
C GLU A 120 -2.45 27.59 -1.82
N LEU A 121 -1.90 27.81 -3.02
CA LEU A 121 -1.10 26.80 -3.72
C LEU A 121 0.17 26.44 -2.94
N GLU A 122 0.90 27.41 -2.42
CA GLU A 122 2.12 27.16 -1.65
C GLU A 122 1.81 26.44 -0.33
N LYS A 123 0.70 26.82 0.32
CA LYS A 123 0.23 26.16 1.54
C LYS A 123 -0.23 24.73 1.30
N SER A 124 -0.98 24.49 0.22
CA SER A 124 -1.41 23.13 -0.15
C SER A 124 -0.25 22.27 -0.63
N ALA A 125 0.70 22.83 -1.39
CA ALA A 125 1.90 22.14 -1.85
C ALA A 125 2.80 21.75 -0.67
N SER A 126 3.07 22.67 0.26
CA SER A 126 3.88 22.39 1.45
C SER A 126 3.20 21.38 2.39
N ALA A 127 1.88 21.46 2.59
CA ALA A 127 1.14 20.48 3.37
C ALA A 127 1.16 19.09 2.73
N THR A 128 0.98 19.00 1.41
CA THR A 128 1.01 17.73 0.67
C THR A 128 2.42 17.13 0.70
N LEU A 129 3.46 17.95 0.53
CA LEU A 129 4.85 17.51 0.58
C LEU A 129 5.26 17.06 1.99
N ALA A 130 4.82 17.78 3.03
CA ALA A 130 5.07 17.38 4.41
C ALA A 130 4.38 16.06 4.74
N ALA A 131 3.11 15.90 4.34
CA ALA A 131 2.36 14.67 4.52
C ALA A 131 2.99 13.49 3.76
N SER A 132 3.41 13.70 2.51
CA SER A 132 4.06 12.65 1.72
C SER A 132 5.42 12.25 2.29
N THR A 133 6.19 13.23 2.79
CA THR A 133 7.48 12.98 3.44
C THR A 133 7.30 12.17 4.72
N GLU A 134 6.28 12.48 5.51
CA GLU A 134 5.95 11.73 6.73
C GLU A 134 5.51 10.30 6.40
N GLN A 135 4.63 10.11 5.42
CA GLN A 135 4.25 8.78 4.93
C GLN A 135 5.47 7.99 4.44
N THR A 136 6.38 8.63 3.71
CA THR A 136 7.61 8.00 3.21
C THR A 136 8.50 7.57 4.38
N ARG A 137 8.64 8.42 5.41
CA ARG A 137 9.40 8.07 6.63
C ARG A 137 8.78 6.91 7.39
N GLN A 138 7.45 6.88 7.49
CA GLN A 138 6.74 5.78 8.15
C GLN A 138 6.94 4.46 7.40
N LEU A 139 6.76 4.46 6.08
CA LEU A 139 7.01 3.27 5.25
C LEU A 139 8.46 2.79 5.35
N LEU A 140 9.45 3.70 5.36
CA LEU A 140 10.86 3.35 5.54
C LEU A 140 11.12 2.75 6.92
N ALA A 141 10.51 3.29 7.98
CA ALA A 141 10.65 2.76 9.34
C ALA A 141 10.01 1.37 9.48
N GLU A 142 8.83 1.17 8.89
CA GLU A 142 8.15 -0.13 8.84
C GLU A 142 8.97 -1.16 8.06
N PHE A 143 9.49 -0.77 6.90
CA PHE A 143 10.36 -1.63 6.09
C PHE A 143 11.64 -2.01 6.84
N ALA A 144 12.32 -1.04 7.46
CA ALA A 144 13.52 -1.30 8.26
C ALA A 144 13.24 -2.28 9.40
N LYS A 145 12.11 -2.12 10.10
CA LYS A 145 11.68 -3.03 11.15
C LYS A 145 11.39 -4.43 10.61
N ALA A 146 10.71 -4.55 9.47
CA ALA A 146 10.39 -5.82 8.85
C ALA A 146 11.66 -6.58 8.40
N VAL A 147 12.65 -5.86 7.85
CA VAL A 147 13.95 -6.43 7.47
C VAL A 147 14.72 -6.93 8.68
N GLU A 148 14.74 -6.17 9.79
CA GLU A 148 15.44 -6.57 11.01
C GLU A 148 14.85 -7.86 11.59
N VAL A 149 13.51 -7.94 11.68
CA VAL A 149 12.80 -9.15 12.14
C VAL A 149 13.14 -10.33 11.25
N LYS A 150 13.06 -10.18 9.93
CA LYS A 150 13.40 -11.25 8.99
C LYS A 150 14.84 -11.71 9.12
N ARG A 151 15.79 -10.79 9.27
CA ARG A 151 17.20 -11.15 9.53
C ARG A 151 17.35 -11.98 10.79
N THR A 152 16.69 -11.60 11.89
CA THR A 152 16.79 -12.37 13.14
C THR A 152 16.20 -13.77 13.01
N GLU A 153 15.09 -13.91 12.28
CA GLU A 153 14.51 -15.23 11.96
C GLU A 153 15.47 -16.07 11.11
N ASP A 154 16.07 -15.48 10.07
CA ASP A 154 17.00 -16.17 9.19
C ASP A 154 18.27 -16.61 9.93
N TYR A 155 18.81 -15.77 10.81
CA TYR A 155 19.96 -16.14 11.66
C TYR A 155 19.63 -17.30 12.58
N GLN A 156 18.45 -17.31 13.19
CA GLN A 156 18.02 -18.40 14.05
C GLN A 156 17.83 -19.70 13.24
N ALA A 157 17.20 -19.63 12.08
CA ALA A 157 17.00 -20.78 11.20
C ALA A 157 18.34 -21.35 10.71
N PHE A 158 19.28 -20.47 10.35
CA PHE A 158 20.62 -20.85 9.91
C PHE A 158 21.42 -21.54 11.02
N ASN A 159 21.43 -20.96 12.22
CA ASN A 159 22.13 -21.56 13.35
C ASN A 159 21.52 -22.92 13.74
N ALA A 160 20.18 -23.04 13.75
CA ALA A 160 19.52 -24.30 14.00
C ALA A 160 19.86 -25.37 12.94
N ALA A 161 20.01 -24.97 11.67
CA ALA A 161 20.44 -25.86 10.61
C ALA A 161 21.91 -26.30 10.78
N LEU A 162 22.80 -25.41 11.22
CA LEU A 162 24.19 -25.75 11.54
C LEU A 162 24.27 -26.73 12.72
N ASP A 163 23.58 -26.46 13.82
CA ASP A 163 23.55 -27.34 15.00
C ASP A 163 23.05 -28.75 14.63
N LYS A 164 22.02 -28.81 13.77
CA LYS A 164 21.50 -30.07 13.25
C LYS A 164 22.57 -30.81 12.44
N LEU A 165 23.27 -30.12 11.54
CA LEU A 165 24.31 -30.74 10.71
C LEU A 165 25.48 -31.23 11.55
N GLU A 166 25.88 -30.49 12.57
CA GLU A 166 26.92 -30.91 13.52
C GLU A 166 26.49 -32.17 14.30
N SER A 167 25.27 -32.19 14.84
CA SER A 167 24.75 -33.36 15.55
C SER A 167 24.68 -34.61 14.68
N GLN A 168 24.30 -34.45 13.40
CA GLN A 168 24.30 -35.53 12.41
C GLN A 168 25.71 -36.04 12.14
N ARG A 169 26.67 -35.14 11.91
CA ARG A 169 28.07 -35.55 11.70
C ARG A 169 28.66 -36.29 12.88
N LEU A 170 28.36 -35.87 14.11
CA LEU A 170 28.82 -36.57 15.31
C LEU A 170 28.21 -37.97 15.41
N ALA A 171 26.91 -38.12 15.12
CA ALA A 171 26.25 -39.41 15.10
C ALA A 171 26.83 -40.34 14.02
N ASP A 172 27.04 -39.83 12.81
CA ASP A 172 27.62 -40.57 11.70
C ASP A 172 29.05 -41.01 12.01
N PHE A 173 29.85 -40.15 12.65
CA PHE A 173 31.21 -40.49 13.07
C PHE A 173 31.22 -41.63 14.10
N VAL A 174 30.31 -41.59 15.09
CA VAL A 174 30.18 -42.67 16.09
C VAL A 174 29.73 -43.98 15.44
N ALA A 175 28.77 -43.92 14.50
CA ALA A 175 28.33 -45.10 13.75
C ALA A 175 29.48 -45.70 12.93
N LEU A 176 30.21 -44.87 12.17
CA LEU A 176 31.34 -45.30 11.37
C LEU A 176 32.43 -45.94 12.24
N LYS A 177 32.75 -45.35 13.40
CA LYS A 177 33.72 -45.94 14.33
C LYS A 177 33.27 -47.32 14.79
N LYS A 178 32.00 -47.48 15.14
CA LYS A 178 31.44 -48.78 15.56
C LYS A 178 31.52 -49.81 14.44
N ASP A 179 31.27 -49.42 13.20
CA ASP A 179 31.39 -50.33 12.05
C ASP A 179 32.85 -50.75 11.83
N VAL A 180 33.80 -49.83 11.95
CA VAL A 180 35.25 -50.13 11.87
C VAL A 180 35.68 -51.06 12.99
N ASP A 181 35.27 -50.79 14.24
CA ASP A 181 35.57 -51.66 15.39
C ASP A 181 34.97 -53.06 15.18
N THR A 182 33.75 -53.14 14.62
CA THR A 182 33.08 -54.40 14.30
C THR A 182 33.83 -55.17 13.21
N MET A 183 34.25 -54.49 12.14
CA MET A 183 35.05 -55.11 11.09
C MET A 183 36.37 -55.63 11.64
N ALA A 184 37.06 -54.87 12.49
CA ALA A 184 38.31 -55.30 13.11
C ALA A 184 38.14 -56.58 13.95
N VAL A 185 37.07 -56.67 14.76
CA VAL A 185 36.77 -57.88 15.55
C VAL A 185 36.43 -59.08 14.64
N LEU A 186 35.64 -58.86 13.59
CA LEU A 186 35.29 -59.92 12.63
C LEU A 186 36.52 -60.43 11.87
N THR A 187 37.43 -59.53 11.48
CA THR A 187 38.70 -59.87 10.83
C THR A 187 39.62 -60.65 11.77
N ASP A 188 39.81 -60.22 13.04
CA ASP A 188 40.61 -60.95 14.02
C ASP A 188 40.07 -62.37 14.26
N ALA A 189 38.75 -62.50 14.45
CA ALA A 189 38.11 -63.80 14.59
C ALA A 189 38.25 -64.69 13.34
N GLY A 190 38.17 -64.09 12.15
CA GLY A 190 38.39 -64.78 10.87
C GLY A 190 39.83 -65.28 10.72
N LEU A 191 40.82 -64.45 11.05
CA LEU A 191 42.23 -64.80 11.00
C LEU A 191 42.57 -65.94 11.97
N ARG A 192 42.15 -65.85 13.24
CA ARG A 192 42.36 -66.94 14.22
C ARG A 192 41.74 -68.26 13.77
N ARG A 193 40.56 -68.22 13.15
CA ARG A 193 39.92 -69.42 12.61
C ARG A 193 40.73 -70.01 11.45
N ALA A 194 41.25 -69.17 10.55
CA ALA A 194 42.11 -69.62 9.46
C ALA A 194 43.42 -70.24 9.98
N GLU A 195 44.04 -69.63 10.98
CA GLU A 195 45.23 -70.19 11.65
C GLU A 195 44.94 -71.57 12.25
N GLN A 196 43.82 -71.72 12.98
CA GLN A 196 43.42 -73.01 13.54
C GLN A 196 43.19 -74.08 12.45
N GLN A 197 42.59 -73.71 11.32
CA GLN A 197 42.41 -74.62 10.19
C GLN A 197 43.74 -75.03 9.55
N LEU A 198 44.69 -74.09 9.42
CA LEU A 198 46.03 -74.40 8.89
C LEU A 198 46.79 -75.36 9.80
N VAL A 199 46.72 -75.20 11.12
CA VAL A 199 47.33 -76.13 12.08
C VAL A 199 46.70 -77.52 11.95
N GLN A 200 45.37 -77.62 11.87
CA GLN A 200 44.68 -78.91 11.67
C GLN A 200 45.07 -79.60 10.36
N LEU A 201 45.21 -78.83 9.27
CA LEU A 201 45.66 -79.36 7.98
C LEU A 201 47.12 -79.86 8.05
N ALA A 202 48.00 -79.11 8.72
CA ALA A 202 49.39 -79.52 8.92
C ALA A 202 49.49 -80.81 9.74
N ASP A 203 48.76 -80.91 10.86
CA ASP A 203 48.70 -82.12 11.70
C ASP A 203 48.15 -83.33 10.93
N TYR A 204 47.13 -83.13 10.08
CA TYR A 204 46.60 -84.19 9.22
C TYR A 204 47.62 -84.70 8.18
N THR A 205 48.49 -83.81 7.68
CA THR A 205 49.54 -84.19 6.72
C THR A 205 50.78 -84.82 7.35
N GLN A 206 50.89 -84.91 8.68
CA GLN A 206 52.04 -85.52 9.37
C GLN A 206 51.67 -86.93 9.89
N PRO A 207 51.84 -88.00 9.08
CA PRO A 207 51.59 -89.36 9.55
C PRO A 207 52.59 -89.73 10.65
N ALA A 208 52.08 -90.32 11.73
CA ALA A 208 52.88 -90.85 12.82
C ALA A 208 53.81 -91.96 12.31
N ASN A 209 55.07 -91.62 12.03
CA ASN A 209 56.16 -92.57 11.89
C ASN A 209 56.43 -93.19 13.27
N SER A 210 55.60 -94.15 13.64
CA SER A 210 55.83 -95.04 14.77
C SER A 210 56.82 -96.13 14.33
N SER A 211 58.09 -95.86 14.56
CA SER A 211 59.18 -96.83 14.44
C SER A 211 59.00 -97.94 15.48
N ASN A 212 58.36 -99.04 15.07
CA ASN A 212 58.38 -100.30 15.80
C ASN A 212 59.80 -100.88 15.77
N SER A 213 60.49 -100.88 16.91
CA SER A 213 61.71 -101.67 17.15
C SER A 213 61.32 -102.92 17.95
N PRO A 214 61.51 -104.15 17.43
CA PRO A 214 61.36 -105.34 18.24
C PRO A 214 62.67 -105.64 18.99
N GLN A 215 62.54 -105.81 20.30
CA GLN A 215 63.51 -106.50 21.14
C GLN A 215 63.39 -108.01 20.90
N HIS A 216 64.42 -108.63 20.32
CA HIS A 216 65.14 -109.83 20.80
C HIS A 216 66.03 -110.41 19.71
#